data_AF-A0A0L0NED6-F1
#
_entry.id   AF-A0A0L0NED6-F1
#
_cell.length_a   1.000
_cell.length_b   1.000
_cell.length_c   1.000
_cell.angle_alpha   90.00
_cell.angle_beta   90.00
_cell.angle_gamma   90.00
#
_symmetry.space_group_name_H-M   'P 1'
#
loop_
_entity.id
_entity.type
_entity.pdbx_description
1 polymer ?
#
loop_
_entity_poly.entity_id
_entity_poly.type
_entity_poly.pdbx_seq_one_letter_code
_entity_poly.pdbx_strand_id
1 'polypeptide(L)'
;MSSAADIVSAPAIPTDNNHKIMWQQCAILFGGREGTIIGGKTFGLPLAMSASLVTYSTLGLNPWIGLSLTFPINPDNEAIGVVERTGEHGSPRPTDGYRLAVKFPRGQYGTRIEDASPELRSRFPAVPKRLCLVEIRLDGTARVKVDALAFHHPSAKMVLRNEPIVVNVTLLDIIEQRHFLLAVKADSPIADKMMDQSKLANRVVTVWVPQRL
;
A
#
# COMPACT_ATOMS: atom_id res chain seq x y z
N MET A 1 -29.22 26.99 -53.28
CA MET A 1 -29.24 25.57 -52.87
C MET A 1 -28.10 25.40 -51.88
N SER A 2 -28.43 25.35 -50.59
CA SER A 2 -27.48 25.31 -49.47
C SER A 2 -27.24 23.85 -49.09
N SER A 3 -25.98 23.41 -49.04
CA SER A 3 -25.60 22.08 -48.57
C SER A 3 -24.87 22.25 -47.24
N ALA A 4 -25.51 21.79 -46.17
CA ALA A 4 -24.95 21.76 -44.82
C ALA A 4 -23.93 20.64 -44.74
N ALA A 5 -22.71 20.97 -44.33
CA ALA A 5 -21.68 20.01 -44.02
C ALA A 5 -21.98 19.36 -42.65
N ASP A 6 -22.14 18.04 -42.63
CA ASP A 6 -22.20 17.25 -41.41
C ASP A 6 -20.85 17.31 -40.69
N ILE A 7 -20.80 18.03 -39.58
CA ILE A 7 -19.68 18.02 -38.65
C ILE A 7 -19.80 16.73 -37.83
N VAL A 8 -19.01 15.72 -38.21
CA VAL A 8 -18.82 14.51 -37.40
C VAL A 8 -18.08 14.94 -36.13
N SER A 9 -18.81 15.02 -35.02
CA SER A 9 -18.24 15.31 -33.69
C SER A 9 -17.25 14.21 -33.31
N ALA A 10 -16.01 14.60 -33.02
CA ALA A 10 -15.00 13.69 -32.50
C ALA A 10 -15.46 13.09 -31.16
N PRO A 11 -15.21 11.79 -30.90
CA PRO A 11 -15.58 11.19 -29.63
C PRO A 11 -14.84 11.91 -28.49
N ALA A 12 -15.60 12.44 -27.53
CA ALA A 12 -15.05 13.06 -26.34
C ALA A 12 -14.12 12.07 -25.62
N ILE A 13 -12.83 12.41 -25.53
CA ILE A 13 -11.88 11.66 -24.73
C ILE A 13 -12.35 11.78 -23.27
N PRO A 14 -12.67 10.68 -22.56
CA PRO A 14 -13.09 10.78 -21.18
C PRO A 14 -11.91 11.27 -20.33
N THR A 15 -11.94 12.54 -19.94
CA THR A 15 -11.05 13.12 -18.92
C THR A 15 -11.48 12.62 -17.54
N ASP A 16 -11.34 11.32 -17.31
CA ASP A 16 -11.60 10.75 -15.99
C ASP A 16 -10.31 10.83 -15.16
N ASN A 17 -10.14 11.95 -14.46
CA ASN A 17 -9.03 12.26 -13.56
C ASN A 17 -9.05 11.42 -12.27
N ASN A 18 -9.52 10.17 -12.31
CA ASN A 18 -9.79 9.36 -11.12
C ASN A 18 -8.51 8.70 -10.57
N HIS A 19 -7.48 9.52 -10.35
CA HIS A 19 -6.31 9.17 -9.56
C HIS A 19 -6.75 9.10 -8.11
N LYS A 20 -6.81 7.89 -7.57
CA LYS A 20 -7.17 7.68 -6.18
C LYS A 20 -6.14 6.83 -5.49
N ILE A 21 -5.35 7.50 -4.66
CA ILE A 21 -4.44 6.85 -3.74
C ILE A 21 -5.00 7.06 -2.34
N MET A 22 -5.30 5.96 -1.64
CA MET A 22 -5.74 5.99 -0.25
C MET A 22 -4.65 5.39 0.62
N TRP A 23 -4.27 6.11 1.66
CA TRP A 23 -3.29 5.69 2.66
C TRP A 23 -3.94 5.68 4.01
N GLN A 24 -3.87 4.55 4.71
CA GLN A 24 -4.35 4.46 6.08
C GLN A 24 -3.30 3.84 6.97
N GLN A 25 -2.95 4.55 8.05
CA GLN A 25 -2.00 4.05 9.03
C GLN A 25 -2.53 2.74 9.64
N CYS A 26 -1.67 1.73 9.75
CA CYS A 26 -2.02 0.48 10.39
C CYS A 26 -0.87 -0.08 11.23
N ALA A 27 -1.18 -1.05 12.07
CA ALA A 27 -0.21 -1.93 12.71
C ALA A 27 -0.53 -3.38 12.32
N ILE A 28 0.51 -4.22 12.21
CA ILE A 28 0.40 -5.63 11.87
C ILE A 28 0.38 -6.43 13.17
N LEU A 29 -0.59 -7.34 13.31
CA LEU A 29 -0.72 -8.26 14.44
C LEU A 29 -0.14 -9.62 14.02
N PHE A 30 1.10 -9.87 14.38
CA PHE A 30 1.83 -11.07 13.96
C PHE A 30 1.60 -12.22 14.94
N GLY A 31 1.23 -13.40 14.42
CA GLY A 31 0.90 -14.57 15.25
C GLY A 31 -0.54 -14.59 15.78
N GLY A 32 -1.43 -13.72 15.28
CA GLY A 32 -2.84 -13.72 15.64
C GLY A 32 -3.34 -12.38 16.21
N ARG A 33 -4.61 -12.33 16.63
CA ARG A 33 -5.26 -11.10 17.13
C ARG A 33 -4.60 -10.53 18.40
N GLU A 34 -4.09 -11.40 19.24
CA GLU A 34 -3.34 -11.06 20.46
C GLU A 34 -1.82 -11.09 20.24
N GLY A 35 -1.40 -11.42 19.02
CA GLY A 35 0.00 -11.57 18.65
C GLY A 35 0.79 -10.27 18.68
N THR A 36 2.09 -10.37 18.46
CA THR A 36 3.05 -9.26 18.53
C THR A 36 2.68 -8.12 17.58
N ILE A 37 2.72 -6.88 18.07
CA ILE A 37 2.45 -5.71 17.25
C ILE A 37 3.72 -5.31 16.50
N ILE A 38 3.60 -5.18 15.19
CA ILE A 38 4.68 -4.76 14.29
C ILE A 38 4.21 -3.55 13.48
N GLY A 39 5.09 -2.60 13.18
CA GLY A 39 4.76 -1.48 12.30
C GLY A 39 3.89 -0.38 12.92
N GLY A 40 3.67 -0.42 14.24
CA GLY A 40 2.79 0.51 14.96
C GLY A 40 3.41 1.85 15.37
N LYS A 41 4.53 2.29 14.77
CA LYS A 41 5.14 3.59 15.11
C LYS A 41 4.18 4.76 14.90
N THR A 42 3.34 4.70 13.86
CA THR A 42 2.27 5.67 13.57
C THR A 42 1.14 5.68 14.62
N PHE A 43 1.10 4.68 15.49
CA PHE A 43 0.15 4.54 16.60
C PHE A 43 0.76 5.04 17.91
N GLY A 44 1.94 5.67 17.87
CA GLY A 44 2.66 6.14 19.06
C GLY A 44 3.39 5.04 19.82
N LEU A 45 3.47 3.83 19.26
CA LEU A 45 4.25 2.75 19.87
C LEU A 45 5.75 2.96 19.60
N PRO A 46 6.64 2.59 20.54
CA PRO A 46 8.09 2.74 20.41
C PRO A 46 8.68 1.65 19.49
N LEU A 47 8.15 1.53 18.28
CA LEU A 47 8.55 0.54 17.29
C LEU A 47 9.40 1.18 16.19
N ALA A 48 10.32 0.40 15.61
CA ALA A 48 11.26 0.89 14.61
C ALA A 48 10.60 1.20 13.26
N MET A 49 9.48 0.56 12.93
CA MET A 49 8.83 0.62 11.62
C MET A 49 7.42 1.20 11.69
N SER A 50 7.02 1.90 10.63
CA SER A 50 5.64 2.31 10.36
C SER A 50 5.01 1.42 9.28
N ALA A 51 3.74 1.06 9.43
CA ALA A 51 2.96 0.38 8.41
C ALA A 51 1.71 1.20 8.00
N SER A 52 1.32 1.04 6.74
CA SER A 52 0.09 1.60 6.20
C SER A 52 -0.57 0.62 5.24
N LEU A 53 -1.90 0.52 5.30
CA LEU A 53 -2.72 -0.05 4.25
C LEU A 53 -2.82 0.95 3.10
N VAL A 54 -2.62 0.47 1.87
CA VAL A 54 -2.57 1.33 0.68
C VAL A 54 -3.46 0.75 -0.41
N THR A 55 -4.27 1.63 -0.99
CA THR A 55 -4.97 1.40 -2.26
C THR A 55 -4.39 2.39 -3.25
N TYR A 56 -3.81 1.88 -4.33
CA TYR A 56 -3.17 2.69 -5.36
C TYR A 56 -3.89 2.47 -6.69
N SER A 57 -4.58 3.50 -7.18
CA SER A 57 -5.23 3.50 -8.49
C SER A 57 -4.85 4.78 -9.23
N THR A 58 -3.93 4.66 -10.19
CA THR A 58 -3.44 5.77 -11.02
C THR A 58 -3.55 5.35 -12.47
N LEU A 59 -4.06 6.23 -13.33
CA LEU A 59 -4.20 5.98 -14.77
C LEU A 59 -2.85 5.59 -15.39
N GLY A 60 -2.85 4.55 -16.23
CA GLY A 60 -1.64 4.07 -16.93
C GLY A 60 -0.66 3.28 -16.07
N LEU A 61 -0.91 3.13 -14.76
CA LEU A 61 -0.14 2.26 -13.89
C LEU A 61 -0.98 1.05 -13.47
N ASN A 62 -0.31 -0.02 -13.05
CA ASN A 62 -0.97 -1.22 -12.55
C ASN A 62 -1.56 -0.93 -11.15
N PRO A 63 -2.90 -0.84 -10.99
CA PRO A 63 -3.51 -0.53 -9.71
C PRO A 63 -3.35 -1.72 -8.74
N TRP A 64 -3.21 -1.45 -7.44
CA TRP A 64 -2.98 -2.48 -6.44
C TRP A 64 -3.50 -2.08 -5.05
N ILE A 65 -3.78 -3.09 -4.23
CA ILE A 65 -4.03 -2.96 -2.79
C ILE A 65 -2.92 -3.73 -2.07
N GLY A 66 -2.45 -3.20 -0.95
CA GLY A 66 -1.32 -3.79 -0.25
C GLY A 66 -0.91 -3.08 1.02
N LEU A 67 0.25 -3.48 1.53
CA LEU A 67 0.90 -2.86 2.67
C LEU A 67 2.07 -2.01 2.19
N SER A 68 2.25 -0.85 2.82
CA SER A 68 3.47 -0.08 2.71
C SER A 68 4.16 -0.07 4.07
N LEU A 69 5.37 -0.62 4.11
CA LEU A 69 6.26 -0.60 5.25
C LEU A 69 7.26 0.53 5.08
N THR A 70 7.46 1.34 6.11
CA THR A 70 8.43 2.45 6.09
C THR A 70 9.38 2.31 7.27
N PHE A 71 10.67 2.29 6.96
CA PHE A 71 11.76 2.24 7.92
C PHE A 71 12.47 3.58 7.96
N PRO A 72 12.70 4.18 9.14
CA PRO A 72 13.47 5.42 9.23
C PRO A 72 14.89 5.20 8.72
N ILE A 73 15.45 6.22 8.08
CA ILE A 73 16.90 6.29 7.84
C ILE A 73 17.55 6.71 9.16
N ASN A 74 18.58 5.99 9.57
CA ASN A 74 19.38 6.30 10.76
C ASN A 74 20.75 6.83 10.31
N PRO A 75 21.48 7.58 11.16
CA PRO A 75 22.82 8.11 10.87
C PRO A 75 23.83 7.05 10.40
N ASP A 76 23.72 5.82 10.90
CA ASP A 76 24.57 4.69 10.46
C ASP A 76 24.31 4.25 9.01
N ASN A 77 23.22 4.74 8.41
CA ASN A 77 22.80 4.52 7.03
C ASN A 77 22.89 5.80 6.17
N GLU A 78 23.23 6.96 6.75
CA GLU A 78 23.34 8.28 6.11
C GLU A 78 24.62 8.48 5.28
N ALA A 79 25.60 7.59 5.41
CA ALA A 79 26.91 7.74 4.76
C ALA A 79 26.85 7.78 3.22
N ILE A 80 25.68 7.59 2.61
CA ILE A 80 25.58 7.42 1.18
C ILE A 80 24.21 7.89 0.65
N GLY A 81 24.20 9.08 0.07
CA GLY A 81 23.21 9.60 -0.87
C GLY A 81 21.81 9.87 -0.31
N VAL A 82 21.39 11.15 -0.36
CA VAL A 82 19.99 11.55 -0.17
C VAL A 82 19.14 10.76 -1.17
N VAL A 83 18.27 9.86 -0.69
CA VAL A 83 17.34 9.21 -1.60
C VAL A 83 16.25 10.21 -1.95
N GLU A 84 16.31 10.70 -3.18
CA GLU A 84 15.39 11.69 -3.68
C GLU A 84 14.08 11.04 -4.13
N ARG A 85 12.95 11.53 -3.59
CA ARG A 85 11.63 11.30 -4.17
C ARG A 85 11.32 12.46 -5.10
N THR A 86 10.82 12.16 -6.28
CA THR A 86 10.25 13.19 -7.16
C THR A 86 8.98 13.74 -6.51
N GLY A 87 9.01 15.00 -6.07
CA GLY A 87 7.84 15.70 -5.54
C GLY A 87 6.80 15.99 -6.63
N GLU A 88 5.64 16.54 -6.23
CA GLU A 88 4.52 16.89 -7.13
C GLU A 88 4.91 17.84 -8.29
N HIS A 89 6.06 18.51 -8.19
CA HIS A 89 6.58 19.42 -9.22
C HIS A 89 7.90 18.95 -9.86
N GLY A 90 8.25 17.67 -9.74
CA GLY A 90 9.51 17.16 -10.27
C GLY A 90 10.73 17.46 -9.39
N SER A 91 10.58 18.23 -8.31
CA SER A 91 11.69 18.56 -7.42
C SER A 91 12.09 17.36 -6.56
N PRO A 92 13.39 17.06 -6.46
CA PRO A 92 13.85 16.02 -5.57
C PRO A 92 13.60 16.43 -4.12
N ARG A 93 12.93 15.57 -3.36
CA ARG A 93 12.74 15.71 -1.91
C ARG A 93 13.51 14.61 -1.19
N PRO A 94 14.25 14.92 -0.12
CA PRO A 94 14.83 13.90 0.75
C PRO A 94 13.74 12.93 1.21
N THR A 95 14.01 11.63 1.11
CA THR A 95 13.17 10.62 1.74
C THR A 95 13.60 10.47 3.20
N ASP A 96 12.64 10.44 4.11
CA ASP A 96 12.91 10.25 5.55
C ASP A 96 13.04 8.76 5.92
N GLY A 97 12.92 7.86 4.93
CA GLY A 97 12.88 6.43 5.15
C GLY A 97 12.86 5.55 3.91
N TYR A 98 13.29 4.30 4.05
CA TYR A 98 13.13 3.25 3.06
C TYR A 98 11.68 2.76 3.04
N ARG A 99 11.12 2.56 1.84
CA ARG A 99 9.74 2.11 1.70
C ARG A 99 9.66 0.80 0.92
N LEU A 100 9.02 -0.18 1.52
CA LEU A 100 8.64 -1.43 0.86
C LEU A 100 7.13 -1.44 0.62
N ALA A 101 6.71 -1.76 -0.59
CA ALA A 101 5.32 -1.98 -0.95
C ALA A 101 5.09 -3.48 -1.17
N VAL A 102 4.33 -4.11 -0.27
CA VAL A 102 3.87 -5.50 -0.39
C VAL A 102 2.50 -5.47 -1.04
N LYS A 103 2.42 -5.89 -2.30
CA LYS A 103 1.21 -5.83 -3.13
C LYS A 103 0.51 -7.18 -3.09
N PHE A 104 -0.77 -7.16 -2.74
CA PHE A 104 -1.60 -8.37 -2.75
C PHE A 104 -2.05 -8.68 -4.19
N PRO A 105 -1.97 -9.96 -4.62
CA PRO A 105 -2.38 -10.35 -5.96
C PRO A 105 -3.89 -10.23 -6.13
N ARG A 106 -4.33 -9.41 -7.09
CA ARG A 106 -5.75 -9.14 -7.34
C ARG A 106 -6.53 -10.45 -7.58
N GLY A 107 -7.69 -10.56 -6.94
CA GLY A 107 -8.59 -11.70 -7.05
C GLY A 107 -8.08 -13.00 -6.40
N GLN A 108 -6.95 -12.96 -5.68
CA GLN A 108 -6.33 -14.12 -5.04
C GLN A 108 -6.20 -13.95 -3.52
N TYR A 109 -7.14 -13.19 -2.93
CA TYR A 109 -7.25 -13.02 -1.48
C TYR A 109 -8.69 -12.69 -1.08
N GLY A 110 -9.07 -13.19 0.09
CA GLY A 110 -10.29 -12.80 0.80
C GLY A 110 -10.01 -11.71 1.85
N THR A 111 -11.02 -10.91 2.15
CA THR A 111 -10.95 -9.86 3.17
C THR A 111 -12.11 -9.96 4.14
N ARG A 112 -11.84 -9.77 5.42
CA ARG A 112 -12.85 -9.58 6.45
C ARG A 112 -12.51 -8.33 7.24
N ILE A 113 -13.52 -7.50 7.50
CA ILE A 113 -13.36 -6.23 8.22
C ILE A 113 -14.35 -6.21 9.35
N GLU A 114 -13.88 -5.86 10.53
CA GLU A 114 -14.71 -5.72 11.73
C GLU A 114 -14.23 -4.54 12.56
N ASP A 115 -15.14 -3.95 13.32
CA ASP A 115 -14.79 -2.90 14.27
C ASP A 115 -13.82 -3.45 15.33
N ALA A 116 -12.87 -2.64 15.77
CA ALA A 116 -11.91 -3.09 16.76
C ALA A 116 -12.61 -3.40 18.09
N SER A 117 -12.37 -4.60 18.61
CA SER A 117 -12.85 -5.01 19.92
C SER A 117 -12.24 -4.15 21.04
N PRO A 118 -12.86 -4.11 22.24
CA PRO A 118 -12.29 -3.42 23.39
C PRO A 118 -10.85 -3.87 23.73
N GLU A 119 -10.59 -5.17 23.60
CA GLU A 119 -9.28 -5.78 23.85
C GLU A 119 -8.25 -5.31 22.81
N LEU A 120 -8.62 -5.21 21.54
CA LEU A 120 -7.71 -4.68 20.52
C LEU A 120 -7.44 -3.18 20.76
N ARG A 121 -8.47 -2.41 21.12
CA ARG A 121 -8.34 -0.97 21.39
C ARG A 121 -7.43 -0.68 22.58
N SER A 122 -7.49 -1.49 23.64
CA SER A 122 -6.65 -1.30 24.83
C SER A 122 -5.15 -1.41 24.53
N ARG A 123 -4.78 -2.15 23.47
CA ARG A 123 -3.39 -2.26 22.98
C ARG A 123 -2.89 -1.01 22.26
N PHE A 124 -3.78 -0.11 21.87
CA PHE A 124 -3.46 1.14 21.15
C PHE A 124 -4.06 2.37 21.87
N PRO A 125 -3.65 2.65 23.12
CA PRO A 125 -4.29 3.67 23.96
C PRO A 125 -4.16 5.10 23.40
N ALA A 126 -3.11 5.35 22.60
CA ALA A 126 -2.85 6.65 21.97
C ALA A 126 -3.65 6.89 20.67
N VAL A 127 -4.38 5.89 20.18
CA VAL A 127 -5.10 6.00 18.90
C VAL A 127 -6.56 6.38 19.14
N PRO A 128 -7.10 7.37 18.40
CA PRO A 128 -8.49 7.80 18.55
C PRO A 128 -9.48 6.65 18.31
N LYS A 129 -10.74 6.86 18.72
CA LYS A 129 -11.85 5.85 18.72
C LYS A 129 -12.10 5.11 17.40
N ARG A 130 -11.50 5.54 16.29
CA ARG A 130 -11.68 5.00 14.94
C ARG A 130 -10.58 3.99 14.63
N LEU A 131 -10.85 2.74 15.00
CA LEU A 131 -9.98 1.60 14.79
C LEU A 131 -10.82 0.41 14.33
N CYS A 132 -10.38 -0.26 13.28
CA CYS A 132 -10.95 -1.51 12.80
C CYS A 132 -9.86 -2.57 12.63
N LEU A 133 -10.28 -3.83 12.62
CA LEU A 133 -9.44 -4.97 12.27
C LEU A 133 -9.73 -5.32 10.80
N VAL A 134 -8.68 -5.34 9.98
CA VAL A 134 -8.72 -5.82 8.61
C VAL A 134 -7.94 -7.13 8.56
N GLU A 135 -8.65 -8.20 8.23
CA GLU A 135 -8.12 -9.53 8.04
C GLU A 135 -8.02 -9.82 6.54
N ILE A 136 -6.84 -10.20 6.08
CA ILE A 136 -6.54 -10.51 4.68
C ILE A 136 -5.97 -11.91 4.62
N ARG A 137 -6.64 -12.80 3.87
CA ARG A 137 -6.21 -14.18 3.67
C ARG A 137 -5.88 -14.39 2.21
N LEU A 138 -4.62 -14.69 1.93
CA LEU A 138 -4.15 -15.02 0.60
C LEU A 138 -4.49 -16.46 0.27
N ASP A 139 -4.84 -16.72 -0.99
CA ASP A 139 -5.04 -18.07 -1.48
C ASP A 139 -3.70 -18.86 -1.47
N GLY A 140 -3.77 -20.18 -1.45
CA GLY A 140 -2.58 -21.04 -1.34
C GLY A 140 -1.54 -20.84 -2.45
N THR A 141 -2.00 -20.53 -3.66
CA THR A 141 -1.14 -20.28 -4.84
C THR A 141 -0.74 -18.81 -5.01
N ALA A 142 -1.34 -17.91 -4.24
CA ALA A 142 -1.10 -16.48 -4.35
C ALA A 142 0.39 -16.16 -4.15
N ARG A 143 0.89 -15.12 -4.83
CA ARG A 143 2.24 -14.60 -4.57
C ARG A 143 2.15 -13.09 -4.39
N VAL A 144 2.62 -12.61 -3.24
CA VAL A 144 2.76 -11.17 -3.03
C VAL A 144 3.90 -10.64 -3.88
N LYS A 145 3.70 -9.46 -4.46
CA LYS A 145 4.77 -8.74 -5.16
C LYS A 145 5.34 -7.69 -4.23
N VAL A 146 6.65 -7.67 -4.06
CA VAL A 146 7.33 -6.70 -3.21
C VAL A 146 8.08 -5.72 -4.09
N ASP A 147 7.67 -4.46 -4.05
CA ASP A 147 8.36 -3.37 -4.73
C ASP A 147 9.09 -2.51 -3.70
N ALA A 148 10.38 -2.34 -3.91
CA ALA A 148 11.26 -1.60 -3.02
C ALA A 148 11.45 -0.19 -3.61
N LEU A 149 10.75 0.80 -3.04
CA LEU A 149 10.90 2.21 -3.42
C LEU A 149 12.04 2.79 -2.58
N ALA A 150 12.96 3.53 -3.22
CA ALA A 150 14.15 4.14 -2.58
C ALA A 150 15.36 3.21 -2.31
N PHE A 151 15.51 2.09 -3.02
CA PHE A 151 16.64 1.15 -2.85
C PHE A 151 17.81 1.35 -3.81
N HIS A 152 18.05 2.58 -4.29
CA HIS A 152 19.28 2.88 -5.02
C HIS A 152 20.53 2.92 -4.11
N HIS A 153 20.39 2.54 -2.82
CA HIS A 153 21.47 2.68 -1.84
C HIS A 153 21.73 1.40 -0.99
N PRO A 154 23.01 0.93 -0.83
CA PRO A 154 23.34 -0.32 -0.14
C PRO A 154 23.10 -0.37 1.38
N SER A 155 22.58 0.67 2.01
CA SER A 155 22.43 0.76 3.47
C SER A 155 21.17 0.07 4.02
N ALA A 156 20.40 -0.64 3.19
CA ALA A 156 19.32 -1.50 3.65
C ALA A 156 19.83 -2.82 4.28
N LYS A 157 20.82 -2.76 5.18
CA LYS A 157 21.39 -3.94 5.86
C LYS A 157 20.30 -4.81 6.48
N MET A 158 19.27 -4.20 7.06
CA MET A 158 18.15 -4.94 7.68
C MET A 158 17.36 -5.78 6.65
N VAL A 159 17.16 -5.26 5.43
CA VAL A 159 16.49 -5.97 4.33
C VAL A 159 17.42 -7.00 3.68
N LEU A 160 18.71 -6.67 3.56
CA LEU A 160 19.72 -7.51 2.90
C LEU A 160 20.24 -8.66 3.78
N ARG A 161 20.26 -8.48 5.11
CA ARG A 161 20.82 -9.44 6.08
C ARG A 161 19.77 -10.24 6.84
N ASN A 162 18.48 -10.02 6.52
CA ASN A 162 17.36 -10.66 7.19
C ASN A 162 17.40 -10.50 8.73
N GLU A 163 17.81 -9.33 9.20
CA GLU A 163 17.90 -9.06 10.64
C GLU A 163 16.47 -8.90 11.22
N PRO A 164 16.23 -9.35 12.47
CA PRO A 164 14.92 -9.20 13.11
C PRO A 164 14.50 -7.73 13.25
N ILE A 165 13.25 -7.44 12.88
CA ILE A 165 12.64 -6.10 12.99
C ILE A 165 12.11 -5.88 14.41
N VAL A 166 11.44 -6.91 14.95
CA VAL A 166 10.85 -6.93 16.30
C VAL A 166 10.91 -8.38 16.77
N VAL A 167 11.42 -8.62 17.98
CA VAL A 167 11.32 -9.89 18.73
C VAL A 167 11.33 -11.13 17.82
N ASN A 168 12.51 -11.48 17.26
CA ASN A 168 12.72 -12.65 16.38
C ASN A 168 11.84 -12.72 15.11
N VAL A 169 11.12 -11.65 14.74
CA VAL A 169 10.37 -11.56 13.48
C VAL A 169 11.18 -10.75 12.48
N THR A 170 11.52 -11.37 11.36
CA THR A 170 12.23 -10.77 10.24
C THR A 170 11.28 -10.13 9.23
N LEU A 171 11.83 -9.38 8.28
CA LEU A 171 11.04 -8.86 7.16
C LEU A 171 10.46 -10.00 6.30
N LEU A 172 11.24 -11.06 6.11
CA LEU A 172 10.83 -12.19 5.30
C LEU A 172 9.64 -12.90 5.95
N ASP A 173 9.69 -13.11 7.27
CA ASP A 173 8.55 -13.68 8.02
C ASP A 173 7.28 -12.87 7.82
N ILE A 174 7.38 -11.55 7.76
CA ILE A 174 6.22 -10.68 7.53
C ILE A 174 5.67 -10.85 6.11
N ILE A 175 6.54 -10.91 5.10
CA ILE A 175 6.17 -11.00 3.67
C ILE A 175 5.60 -12.38 3.33
N GLU A 176 6.12 -13.44 3.95
CA GLU A 176 5.72 -14.83 3.70
C GLU A 176 4.38 -15.20 4.35
N GLN A 177 3.84 -14.35 5.22
CA GLN A 177 2.50 -14.53 5.78
C GLN A 177 1.46 -14.74 4.68
N ARG A 178 0.59 -15.72 4.91
CA ARG A 178 -0.64 -15.92 4.12
C ARG A 178 -1.87 -15.30 4.76
N HIS A 179 -1.73 -14.91 6.01
CA HIS A 179 -2.80 -14.37 6.82
C HIS A 179 -2.30 -13.09 7.49
N PHE A 180 -2.79 -11.94 7.03
CA PHE A 180 -2.43 -10.65 7.58
C PHE A 180 -3.57 -10.14 8.44
N LEU A 181 -3.26 -9.79 9.68
CA LEU A 181 -4.17 -9.11 10.59
C LEU A 181 -3.67 -7.69 10.81
N LEU A 182 -4.48 -6.71 10.46
CA LEU A 182 -4.11 -5.31 10.47
C LEU A 182 -5.04 -4.52 11.38
N ALA A 183 -4.49 -3.88 12.41
CA ALA A 183 -5.21 -2.85 13.15
C ALA A 183 -5.10 -1.54 12.36
N VAL A 184 -6.19 -1.10 11.73
CA VAL A 184 -6.22 0.05 10.82
C VAL A 184 -6.89 1.23 11.49
N LYS A 185 -6.24 2.39 11.47
CA LYS A 185 -6.72 3.65 12.09
C LYS A 185 -7.85 4.29 11.27
N ALA A 186 -8.94 3.58 11.06
CA ALA A 186 -10.12 4.05 10.35
C ALA A 186 -11.37 3.33 10.84
N ASP A 187 -12.53 3.85 10.47
CA ASP A 187 -13.80 3.15 10.65
C ASP A 187 -13.94 2.04 9.60
N SER A 188 -14.66 0.97 9.95
CA SER A 188 -14.86 -0.19 9.05
C SER A 188 -15.36 0.18 7.65
N PRO A 189 -16.29 1.13 7.43
CA PRO A 189 -16.72 1.53 6.08
C PRO A 189 -15.60 2.14 5.23
N ILE A 190 -14.65 2.83 5.85
CA ILE A 190 -13.51 3.42 5.14
C ILE A 190 -12.54 2.32 4.73
N ALA A 191 -12.25 1.37 5.65
CA ALA A 191 -11.41 0.22 5.35
C ALA A 191 -12.03 -0.66 4.25
N ASP A 192 -13.34 -0.88 4.29
CA ASP A 192 -14.07 -1.62 3.25
C ASP A 192 -13.92 -0.97 1.88
N LYS A 193 -14.11 0.35 1.82
CA LYS A 193 -13.88 1.13 0.60
C LYS A 193 -12.45 1.05 0.08
N MET A 194 -11.45 0.90 0.95
CA MET A 194 -10.05 0.71 0.57
C MET A 194 -9.78 -0.69 0.01
N MET A 195 -10.42 -1.71 0.59
CA MET A 195 -10.26 -3.11 0.21
C MET A 195 -11.09 -3.51 -1.02
N ASP A 196 -12.00 -2.65 -1.47
CA ASP A 196 -12.83 -2.88 -2.64
C ASP A 196 -12.02 -2.96 -3.94
N GLN A 197 -11.79 -4.19 -4.38
CA GLN A 197 -11.04 -4.52 -5.60
C GLN A 197 -11.79 -4.12 -6.89
N SER A 198 -13.11 -3.91 -6.85
CA SER A 198 -13.87 -3.46 -8.03
C SER A 198 -13.47 -2.05 -8.46
N LYS A 199 -12.97 -1.24 -7.50
CA LYS A 199 -12.48 0.12 -7.74
C LYS A 199 -11.08 0.18 -8.38
N LEU A 200 -10.38 -0.95 -8.49
CA LEU A 200 -9.12 -1.04 -9.21
C LEU A 200 -9.43 -1.16 -10.71
N ALA A 201 -9.55 -0.05 -11.43
CA ALA A 201 -9.85 -0.08 -12.85
C ALA A 201 -8.67 -0.69 -13.65
N ASN A 202 -8.89 -1.85 -14.27
CA ASN A 202 -8.04 -2.29 -15.39
C ASN A 202 -8.63 -1.68 -16.65
N ARG A 203 -8.24 -0.47 -17.02
CA ARG A 203 -8.57 0.01 -18.38
C ARG A 203 -7.63 -0.69 -19.35
N VAL A 204 -8.16 -1.70 -20.04
CA VAL A 204 -7.56 -2.21 -21.27
C VAL A 204 -7.47 -1.02 -22.22
N VAL A 205 -6.26 -0.57 -22.52
CA VAL A 205 -6.05 0.34 -23.65
C VAL A 205 -6.28 -0.51 -24.89
N THR A 206 -7.48 -0.45 -25.46
CA THR A 206 -7.74 -1.02 -26.78
C THR A 206 -6.90 -0.22 -27.77
N VAL A 207 -5.73 -0.73 -28.12
CA VAL A 207 -4.92 -0.16 -29.20
C VAL A 207 -5.67 -0.45 -30.50
N TRP A 208 -6.27 0.58 -31.07
CA TRP A 208 -6.88 0.49 -32.39
C TRP A 208 -5.76 0.35 -33.42
N VAL A 209 -5.63 -0.84 -34.01
CA VAL A 209 -4.72 -1.07 -35.14
C VAL A 209 -5.51 -0.73 -36.41
N PRO A 210 -5.12 0.30 -37.18
CA PRO A 210 -5.77 0.57 -38.47
C PRO A 210 -5.50 -0.62 -39.39
N GLN A 211 -6.56 -1.28 -39.86
CA GLN A 211 -6.43 -2.18 -41.00
C GLN A 211 -6.10 -1.31 -42.22
N ARG A 212 -4.89 -1.46 -42.77
CA ARG A 212 -4.57 -0.95 -44.10
C ARG A 212 -5.30 -1.84 -45.11
N LEU A 213 -6.25 -1.24 -45.83
CA LEU A 213 -6.77 -1.75 -47.10
C LEU A 213 -5.76 -1.50 -48.21
#